data_AF-A0A544XPY7-F1
#
_entry.id   AF-A0A544XPY7-F1
#
_cell.length_a   1.000
_cell.length_b   1.000
_cell.length_c   1.000
_cell.angle_alpha   90.00
_cell.angle_beta   90.00
_cell.angle_gamma   90.00
#
_symmetry.space_group_name_H-M   'P 1'
#
loop_
_entity.id
_entity.type
_entity.pdbx_description
1 polymer ?
#
loop_
_entity_poly.entity_id
_entity_poly.type
_entity_poly.pdbx_seq_one_letter_code
_entity_poly.pdbx_strand_id
1 'polypeptide(L)'
;MIRFSYPNEPDPQTPQEWEDLKNDPERSRVYPDLPQTETVSWEKLQELRENTDATFTVDSDDLLARALPEDEPDPSELSDTQPPTVVATGPEPGETGVSIDEGAWAVFSKPVSGGQFRLKGPDGTTVPGTSTAQNDDILTYDPDEPLAVNTQYTAEVSGARDAAGNEMVVPCVWSFTTGGTT
;
A
#
# COMPACT_ATOMS: atom_id res chain seq x y z
N MET A 1 17.43 -16.30 -14.46
CA MET A 1 16.78 -17.20 -15.44
C MET A 1 16.50 -18.51 -14.72
N ILE A 2 15.28 -18.68 -14.21
CA ILE A 2 14.90 -19.83 -13.37
C ILE A 2 14.51 -20.99 -14.31
N ARG A 3 15.27 -22.08 -14.28
CA ARG A 3 15.09 -23.25 -15.14
C ARG A 3 14.14 -24.23 -14.44
N PHE A 4 12.94 -24.41 -14.98
CA PHE A 4 12.02 -25.46 -14.54
C PHE A 4 12.31 -26.73 -15.34
N SER A 5 13.16 -27.62 -14.82
CA SER A 5 13.34 -28.97 -15.36
C SER A 5 12.31 -29.91 -14.71
N TYR A 6 11.54 -30.61 -15.54
CA TYR A 6 10.59 -31.63 -15.08
C TYR A 6 11.30 -32.97 -14.93
N PRO A 7 10.94 -33.81 -13.94
CA PRO A 7 11.55 -35.12 -13.77
C PRO A 7 11.13 -36.07 -14.91
N ASN A 8 12.12 -36.52 -15.71
CA ASN A 8 12.09 -37.51 -16.81
C ASN A 8 12.19 -37.00 -18.27
N GLU A 9 12.51 -35.74 -18.54
CA GLU A 9 12.87 -35.31 -19.90
C GLU A 9 14.40 -35.29 -20.09
N PRO A 10 14.94 -35.82 -21.21
CA PRO A 10 16.36 -35.68 -21.54
C PRO A 10 16.67 -34.19 -21.82
N ASP A 11 17.78 -33.70 -21.25
CA ASP A 11 18.20 -32.30 -21.42
C ASP A 11 18.58 -32.02 -22.89
N PRO A 12 18.00 -30.99 -23.54
CA PRO A 12 18.28 -30.68 -24.94
C PRO A 12 19.76 -30.35 -25.17
N GLN A 13 20.38 -31.02 -26.16
CA GLN A 13 21.83 -30.94 -26.38
C GLN A 13 22.22 -30.04 -27.56
N THR A 14 21.26 -29.65 -28.42
CA THR A 14 21.52 -28.81 -29.60
C THR A 14 20.68 -27.54 -29.64
N PRO A 15 21.15 -26.45 -30.28
CA PRO A 15 20.41 -25.18 -30.36
C PRO A 15 19.02 -25.31 -31.01
N GLN A 16 18.87 -26.21 -31.97
CA GLN A 16 17.60 -26.44 -32.65
C GLN A 16 16.57 -27.11 -31.72
N GLU A 17 17.00 -28.05 -30.86
CA GLU A 17 16.13 -28.64 -29.83
C GLU A 17 15.69 -27.61 -28.77
N TRP A 18 16.55 -26.63 -28.49
CA TRP A 18 16.20 -25.50 -27.63
C TRP A 18 15.16 -24.56 -28.25
N GLU A 19 15.13 -24.42 -29.58
CA GLU A 19 14.12 -23.63 -30.28
C GLU A 19 12.78 -24.38 -30.37
N ASP A 20 12.80 -25.69 -30.58
CA ASP A 20 11.60 -26.52 -30.58
C ASP A 20 10.92 -26.52 -29.21
N LEU A 21 11.67 -26.71 -28.11
CA LEU A 21 11.13 -26.68 -26.74
C LEU A 21 10.54 -25.32 -26.33
N LYS A 22 11.01 -24.20 -26.92
CA LYS A 22 10.44 -22.87 -26.65
C LYS A 22 9.13 -22.63 -27.38
N ASN A 23 8.95 -23.27 -28.53
CA ASN A 23 7.76 -23.13 -29.36
C ASN A 23 6.78 -24.29 -29.17
N ASP A 24 7.09 -25.24 -28.29
CA ASP A 24 6.20 -26.34 -27.94
C ASP A 24 4.91 -25.79 -27.29
N PRO A 25 3.74 -26.03 -27.91
CA PRO A 25 2.48 -25.45 -27.46
C PRO A 25 1.96 -26.06 -26.15
N GLU A 26 2.45 -27.22 -25.73
CA GLU A 26 2.06 -27.85 -24.45
C GLU A 26 2.93 -27.33 -23.28
N ARG A 27 4.17 -26.91 -23.56
CA ARG A 27 5.06 -26.24 -22.58
C ARG A 27 4.96 -24.73 -22.56
N SER A 28 4.42 -24.12 -23.61
CA SER A 28 4.01 -22.73 -23.57
C SER A 28 3.02 -22.58 -22.44
N ARG A 29 3.46 -21.99 -21.31
CA ARG A 29 2.51 -21.45 -20.34
C ARG A 29 1.76 -20.36 -21.08
N VAL A 30 0.64 -20.74 -21.69
CA VAL A 30 -0.48 -19.84 -21.85
C VAL A 30 -0.82 -19.44 -20.43
N TYR A 31 -0.22 -18.34 -19.98
CA TYR A 31 -0.82 -17.60 -18.89
C TYR A 31 -2.23 -17.33 -19.40
N PRO A 32 -3.29 -17.84 -18.75
CA PRO A 32 -4.60 -17.28 -19.03
C PRO A 32 -4.42 -15.77 -18.87
N ASP A 33 -4.78 -15.01 -19.89
CA ASP A 33 -4.85 -13.56 -19.76
C ASP A 33 -5.66 -13.34 -18.49
N LEU A 34 -4.99 -12.82 -17.44
CA LEU A 34 -5.71 -12.43 -16.24
C LEU A 34 -6.81 -11.51 -16.77
N PRO A 35 -8.09 -11.76 -16.43
CA PRO A 35 -9.16 -10.97 -16.98
C PRO A 35 -8.76 -9.51 -16.79
N GLN A 36 -8.62 -8.79 -17.91
CA GLN A 36 -8.41 -7.35 -17.88
C GLN A 36 -9.40 -6.83 -16.85
N THR A 37 -8.96 -6.04 -15.87
CA THR A 37 -9.89 -5.45 -14.90
C THR A 37 -10.79 -4.52 -15.71
N GLU A 38 -11.90 -5.05 -16.23
CA GLU A 38 -12.97 -4.26 -16.79
C GLU A 38 -13.49 -3.45 -15.61
N THR A 39 -13.03 -2.21 -15.51
CA THR A 39 -13.75 -1.20 -14.76
C THR A 39 -15.15 -1.19 -15.36
N VAL A 40 -16.12 -1.70 -14.62
CA VAL A 40 -17.52 -1.64 -15.01
C VAL A 40 -17.88 -0.16 -15.00
N SER A 41 -17.74 0.48 -16.15
CA SER A 41 -18.10 1.88 -16.33
C SER A 41 -19.58 2.02 -16.05
N TRP A 42 -19.97 3.13 -15.44
CA TRP A 42 -21.33 3.43 -15.00
C TRP A 42 -22.38 3.32 -16.13
N GLU A 43 -21.97 3.40 -17.40
CA GLU A 43 -22.83 3.19 -18.57
C GLU A 43 -23.21 1.71 -18.80
N LYS A 44 -22.34 0.74 -18.48
CA LYS A 44 -22.61 -0.70 -18.72
C LYS A 44 -23.60 -1.29 -17.72
N LEU A 45 -23.71 -0.70 -16.52
CA LEU A 45 -24.78 -1.00 -15.55
C LEU A 45 -26.13 -0.39 -15.98
N GLN A 46 -26.12 0.69 -16.76
CA GLN A 46 -27.34 1.25 -17.35
C GLN A 46 -27.88 0.38 -18.49
N GLU A 47 -27.06 -0.29 -19.29
CA GLU A 47 -27.56 -1.16 -20.35
C GLU A 47 -28.19 -2.47 -19.81
N LEU A 48 -27.67 -3.02 -18.71
CA LEU A 48 -28.22 -4.23 -18.08
C LEU A 48 -29.63 -4.03 -17.50
N ARG A 49 -29.95 -2.82 -17.02
CA ARG A 49 -31.31 -2.47 -16.55
C ARG A 49 -32.31 -2.27 -17.69
N GLU A 50 -31.87 -2.02 -18.92
CA GLU A 50 -32.77 -1.83 -20.08
C GLU A 50 -33.08 -3.14 -20.82
N ASN A 51 -32.26 -4.19 -20.66
CA ASN A 51 -32.41 -5.47 -21.37
C ASN A 51 -33.13 -6.59 -20.57
N THR A 52 -33.69 -6.28 -19.39
CA THR A 52 -34.41 -7.26 -18.57
C THR A 52 -35.92 -7.15 -18.79
N ASP A 53 -36.41 -7.70 -19.90
CA ASP A 53 -37.84 -7.94 -20.12
C ASP A 53 -38.26 -9.20 -19.32
N ALA A 54 -38.38 -9.05 -18.01
CA ALA A 54 -39.02 -10.04 -17.16
C ALA A 54 -40.38 -9.48 -16.75
N THR A 55 -41.44 -9.85 -17.46
CA THR A 55 -42.80 -9.54 -17.03
C THR A 55 -43.09 -10.27 -15.72
N PHE A 56 -42.99 -9.54 -14.63
CA PHE A 56 -43.38 -9.98 -13.29
C PHE A 56 -44.88 -9.73 -13.13
N THR A 57 -45.72 -10.74 -13.35
CA THR A 57 -47.15 -10.66 -12.99
C THR A 57 -47.28 -10.73 -11.48
N VAL A 58 -47.46 -9.58 -10.85
CA VAL A 58 -47.82 -9.49 -9.43
C VAL A 58 -49.31 -9.77 -9.30
N ASP A 59 -49.68 -10.80 -8.54
CA ASP A 59 -51.06 -10.97 -8.12
C ASP A 59 -51.47 -9.78 -7.24
N SER A 60 -52.66 -9.22 -7.43
CA SER A 60 -53.08 -8.00 -6.70
C SER A 60 -53.16 -8.20 -5.19
N ASP A 61 -53.18 -9.45 -4.71
CA ASP A 61 -53.13 -9.81 -3.28
C ASP A 61 -51.69 -9.68 -2.70
N ASP A 62 -50.63 -9.83 -3.52
CA ASP A 62 -49.22 -9.76 -3.08
C ASP A 62 -48.73 -8.31 -2.87
N LEU A 63 -49.35 -7.34 -3.56
CA LEU A 63 -49.03 -5.91 -3.44
C LEU A 63 -49.50 -5.25 -2.14
N LEU A 64 -50.39 -5.90 -1.38
CA LEU A 64 -50.95 -5.35 -0.14
C LEU A 64 -50.39 -6.00 1.13
N ALA A 65 -49.63 -7.09 1.02
CA ALA A 65 -49.16 -7.86 2.18
C ALA A 65 -47.67 -7.64 2.53
N ARG A 66 -46.90 -6.95 1.68
CA ARG A 66 -45.49 -6.66 1.96
C ARG A 66 -45.35 -5.20 2.35
N ALA A 67 -45.29 -4.97 3.66
CA ALA A 67 -44.72 -3.73 4.17
C ALA A 67 -43.43 -3.45 3.39
N LEU A 68 -43.33 -2.27 2.79
CA LEU A 68 -42.09 -1.77 2.21
C LEU A 68 -40.99 -2.06 3.23
N PRO A 69 -39.90 -2.79 2.90
CA PRO A 69 -38.79 -2.88 3.82
C PRO A 69 -38.31 -1.45 4.07
N GLU A 70 -38.53 -0.92 5.26
CA GLU A 70 -38.13 0.43 5.70
C GLU A 70 -36.60 0.59 5.79
N ASP A 71 -35.83 -0.35 5.25
CA ASP A 71 -34.40 -0.45 5.48
C ASP A 71 -33.68 -0.65 4.14
N GLU A 72 -33.62 0.42 3.34
CA GLU A 72 -32.45 0.57 2.49
C GLU A 72 -31.25 0.73 3.43
N PRO A 73 -30.18 -0.08 3.32
CA PRO A 73 -29.02 0.08 4.19
C PRO A 73 -28.50 1.50 4.06
N ASP A 74 -28.42 2.22 5.19
CA ASP A 74 -28.00 3.61 5.22
C ASP A 74 -26.60 3.74 4.59
N PRO A 75 -26.41 4.63 3.58
CA PRO A 75 -25.12 4.80 2.90
C PRO A 75 -23.96 5.22 3.82
N SER A 76 -24.24 5.54 5.09
CA SER A 76 -23.24 5.91 6.11
C SER A 76 -22.37 4.73 6.61
N GLU A 77 -22.82 3.48 6.43
CA GLU A 77 -22.17 2.26 6.98
C GLU A 77 -20.89 1.81 6.21
N LEU A 78 -20.49 2.52 5.14
CA LEU A 78 -19.26 2.23 4.36
C LEU A 78 -18.13 3.24 4.60
N SER A 79 -18.18 4.01 5.68
CA SER A 79 -17.13 4.99 5.99
C SER A 79 -15.93 4.32 6.65
N ASP A 80 -14.71 4.49 6.11
CA ASP A 80 -13.48 4.06 6.78
C ASP A 80 -13.25 4.91 8.04
N THR A 81 -13.18 4.24 9.20
CA THR A 81 -13.01 4.88 10.52
C THR A 81 -11.65 4.56 11.15
N GLN A 82 -10.80 3.79 10.47
CA GLN A 82 -9.52 3.37 11.02
C GLN A 82 -8.48 4.49 10.80
N PRO A 83 -7.90 5.10 11.84
CA PRO A 83 -6.81 6.05 11.65
C PRO A 83 -5.55 5.41 11.07
N PRO A 84 -4.72 6.18 10.34
CA PRO A 84 -3.42 5.72 9.87
C PRO A 84 -2.45 5.48 11.03
N THR A 85 -1.54 4.54 10.83
CA THR A 85 -0.50 4.14 11.80
C THR A 85 0.83 3.96 11.10
N VAL A 86 1.94 4.07 11.82
CA VAL A 86 3.28 3.77 11.27
C VAL A 86 3.54 2.27 11.43
N VAL A 87 3.90 1.60 10.34
CA VAL A 87 4.16 0.15 10.29
C VAL A 87 5.64 -0.20 10.23
N ALA A 88 6.47 0.73 9.77
CA ALA A 88 7.93 0.58 9.73
C ALA A 88 8.61 1.95 9.84
N THR A 89 9.81 1.95 10.40
CA THR A 89 10.68 3.14 10.50
C THR A 89 12.10 2.77 10.14
N GLY A 90 12.83 3.73 9.60
CA GLY A 90 14.28 3.64 9.44
C GLY A 90 14.93 4.91 9.94
N PRO A 91 16.07 4.83 10.65
CA PRO A 91 16.66 3.62 11.24
C PRO A 91 15.70 2.86 12.17
N GLU A 92 16.01 1.58 12.47
CA GLU A 92 15.17 0.81 13.38
C GLU A 92 15.16 1.44 14.79
N PRO A 93 14.07 1.30 15.56
CA PRO A 93 14.04 1.81 16.93
C PRO A 93 15.15 1.21 17.79
N GLY A 94 16.06 2.05 18.28
CA GLY A 94 17.22 1.67 19.08
C GLY A 94 18.45 1.25 18.27
N GLU A 95 18.43 1.40 16.95
CA GLU A 95 19.58 1.10 16.09
C GLU A 95 20.81 1.93 16.49
N THR A 96 21.99 1.33 16.39
CA THR A 96 23.27 1.98 16.70
C THR A 96 24.23 1.80 15.54
N GLY A 97 25.12 2.76 15.33
CA GLY A 97 26.05 2.70 14.20
C GLY A 97 25.48 3.28 12.90
N VAL A 98 24.36 4.01 12.96
CA VAL A 98 23.73 4.66 11.81
C VAL A 98 24.70 5.67 11.19
N SER A 99 24.77 5.72 9.86
CA SER A 99 25.60 6.70 9.16
C SER A 99 25.18 8.14 9.49
N ILE A 100 26.15 9.04 9.64
CA ILE A 100 25.87 10.45 9.98
C ILE A 100 25.18 11.22 8.84
N ASP A 101 25.29 10.73 7.61
CA ASP A 101 24.61 11.27 6.43
C ASP A 101 23.24 10.60 6.18
N GLU A 102 22.83 9.65 7.03
CA GLU A 102 21.58 8.92 6.84
C GLU A 102 20.42 9.67 7.51
N GLY A 103 19.41 9.98 6.71
CA GLY A 103 18.15 10.52 7.18
C GLY A 103 17.27 9.49 7.88
N ALA A 104 16.08 9.92 8.28
CA ALA A 104 15.09 9.05 8.90
C ALA A 104 13.84 8.93 8.02
N TRP A 105 13.13 7.82 8.09
CA TRP A 105 11.91 7.59 7.33
C TRP A 105 10.90 6.76 8.11
N ALA A 106 9.63 6.91 7.72
CA ALA A 106 8.51 6.15 8.27
C ALA A 106 7.56 5.71 7.14
N VAL A 107 7.04 4.50 7.26
CA VAL A 107 6.02 3.93 6.35
C VAL A 107 4.71 3.83 7.10
N PHE A 108 3.63 4.35 6.51
CA PHE A 108 2.29 4.29 7.05
C PHE A 108 1.53 3.05 6.59
N SER A 109 0.49 2.67 7.33
CA SER A 109 -0.41 1.55 6.99
C SER A 109 -1.35 1.83 5.81
N LYS A 110 -1.46 3.08 5.40
CA LYS A 110 -2.32 3.58 4.33
C LYS A 110 -1.84 4.95 3.85
N PRO A 111 -2.32 5.44 2.69
CA PRO A 111 -1.90 6.73 2.17
C PRO A 111 -2.35 7.85 3.10
N VAL A 112 -1.43 8.78 3.38
CA VAL A 112 -1.64 9.91 4.30
C VAL A 112 -1.22 11.23 3.67
N SER A 113 -1.88 12.29 4.14
CA SER A 113 -1.58 13.68 3.83
C SER A 113 -1.30 14.46 5.12
N GLY A 114 -0.54 15.56 5.01
CA GLY A 114 -0.31 16.49 6.12
C GLY A 114 0.64 16.01 7.22
N GLY A 115 1.22 14.82 7.09
CA GLY A 115 2.17 14.25 8.06
C GLY A 115 3.35 15.20 8.35
N GLN A 116 3.63 15.39 9.63
CA GLN A 116 4.74 16.19 10.14
C GLN A 116 5.84 15.25 10.62
N PHE A 117 7.07 15.48 10.14
CA PHE A 117 8.26 14.76 10.60
C PHE A 117 9.17 15.74 11.32
N ARG A 118 9.67 15.35 12.50
CA ARG A 118 10.68 16.10 13.25
C ARG A 118 11.79 15.18 13.71
N LEU A 119 13.03 15.63 13.54
CA LEU A 119 14.21 14.99 14.10
C LEU A 119 14.77 15.88 15.21
N LYS A 120 15.00 15.32 16.40
CA LYS A 120 15.53 16.03 17.57
C LYS A 120 16.89 15.45 17.97
N GLY A 121 17.85 16.33 18.23
CA GLY A 121 19.13 15.96 18.83
C GLY A 121 19.03 15.68 20.33
N PRO A 122 20.16 15.34 20.99
CA PRO A 122 20.21 14.97 22.40
C PRO A 122 19.78 16.11 23.34
N ASP A 123 20.02 17.36 22.93
CA ASP A 123 19.59 18.55 23.68
C ASP A 123 18.11 18.92 23.45
N GLY A 124 17.35 18.08 22.74
CA GLY A 124 15.95 18.33 22.38
C GLY A 124 15.77 19.37 21.27
N THR A 125 16.86 19.89 20.71
CA THR A 125 16.83 20.85 19.60
C THR A 125 16.45 20.13 18.30
N THR A 126 15.58 20.75 17.50
CA THR A 126 15.22 20.19 16.18
C THR A 126 16.41 20.31 15.24
N VAL A 127 16.81 19.18 14.66
CA VAL A 127 17.81 19.13 13.58
C VAL A 127 17.16 19.75 12.33
N PRO A 128 17.78 20.73 11.67
CA PRO A 128 17.27 21.27 10.42
C PRO A 128 17.34 20.21 9.30
N GLY A 129 16.33 20.20 8.44
CA GLY A 129 16.20 19.21 7.39
C GLY A 129 14.87 19.31 6.65
N THR A 130 14.79 18.56 5.56
CA THR A 130 13.65 18.56 4.65
C THR A 130 12.81 17.30 4.83
N SER A 131 11.51 17.48 5.09
CA SER A 131 10.54 16.39 5.09
C SER A 131 9.94 16.21 3.70
N THR A 132 9.95 15.00 3.16
CA THR A 132 9.38 14.68 1.84
C THR A 132 8.43 13.49 1.93
N ALA A 133 7.22 13.64 1.39
CA ALA A 133 6.29 12.52 1.23
C ALA A 133 6.54 11.82 -0.11
N GLN A 134 6.63 10.49 -0.11
CA GLN A 134 6.80 9.65 -1.28
C GLN A 134 5.64 8.66 -1.38
N ASN A 135 5.01 8.60 -2.56
CA ASN A 135 3.90 7.71 -2.88
C ASN A 135 2.73 7.78 -1.86
N ASP A 136 2.58 8.91 -1.17
CA ASP A 136 1.56 9.17 -0.14
C ASP A 136 1.60 8.24 1.11
N ASP A 137 2.39 7.16 1.12
CA ASP A 137 2.51 6.22 2.25
C ASP A 137 3.86 6.29 2.99
N ILE A 138 4.85 7.01 2.44
CA ILE A 138 6.21 7.08 3.01
C ILE A 138 6.55 8.54 3.30
N LEU A 139 7.05 8.80 4.51
CA LEU A 139 7.55 10.12 4.90
C LEU A 139 9.02 10.02 5.27
N THR A 140 9.86 10.74 4.53
CA THR A 140 11.31 10.79 4.73
C THR A 140 11.73 12.14 5.29
N TYR A 141 12.84 12.15 6.02
CA TYR A 141 13.45 13.31 6.62
C TYR A 141 14.94 13.31 6.32
N ASP A 142 15.37 14.27 5.52
CA ASP A 142 16.76 14.45 5.11
C ASP A 142 17.37 15.63 5.88
N PRO A 143 18.36 15.40 6.77
CA PRO A 143 18.99 16.49 7.51
C PRO A 143 19.85 17.37 6.58
N ASP A 144 19.80 18.69 6.76
CA ASP A 144 20.54 19.63 5.88
C ASP A 144 22.07 19.54 6.09
N GLU A 145 22.48 19.15 7.29
CA GLU A 145 23.87 18.94 7.69
C GLU A 145 24.05 17.53 8.27
N PRO A 146 25.23 16.91 8.10
CA PRO A 146 25.51 15.60 8.66
C PRO A 146 25.35 15.61 10.19
N LEU A 147 24.77 14.54 10.71
CA LEU A 147 24.53 14.34 12.12
C LEU A 147 25.85 14.22 12.90
N ALA A 148 25.83 14.54 14.19
CA ALA A 148 26.98 14.36 15.07
C ALA A 148 27.25 12.86 15.27
N VAL A 149 28.51 12.45 15.33
CA VAL A 149 28.93 11.06 15.57
C VAL A 149 28.57 10.60 16.99
N ASN A 150 28.33 9.29 17.17
CA ASN A 150 28.02 8.68 18.47
C ASN A 150 26.93 9.42 19.27
N THR A 151 25.94 9.95 18.57
CA THR A 151 24.91 10.83 19.13
C THR A 151 23.54 10.18 18.97
N GLN A 152 22.74 10.21 20.04
CA GLN A 152 21.36 9.74 20.00
C GLN A 152 20.44 10.82 19.45
N TYR A 153 19.65 10.45 18.46
CA TYR A 153 18.60 11.27 17.86
C TYR A 153 17.23 10.65 18.13
N THR A 154 16.21 11.51 18.20
CA THR A 154 14.81 11.11 18.36
C THR A 154 13.99 11.61 17.18
N ALA A 155 13.41 10.70 16.41
CA ALA A 155 12.50 10.99 15.32
C ALA A 155 11.06 10.92 15.81
N GLU A 156 10.23 11.84 15.33
CA GLU A 156 8.82 11.99 15.69
C GLU A 156 7.99 12.24 14.43
N VAL A 157 6.96 11.42 14.24
CA VAL A 157 5.99 11.53 13.14
C VAL A 157 4.59 11.70 13.71
N SER A 158 3.88 12.73 13.24
CA SER A 158 2.56 13.11 13.77
C SER A 158 1.69 13.81 12.73
N GLY A 159 0.39 13.98 13.02
CA GLY A 159 -0.51 14.81 12.20
C GLY A 159 -0.87 14.24 10.83
N ALA A 160 -0.53 12.98 10.55
CA ALA A 160 -0.89 12.30 9.31
C ALA A 160 -2.41 12.03 9.27
N ARG A 161 -3.04 12.26 8.12
CA ARG A 161 -4.48 12.06 7.91
C ARG A 161 -4.75 11.29 6.62
N ASP A 162 -5.64 10.30 6.66
CA ASP A 162 -6.01 9.53 5.48
C ASP A 162 -7.11 10.21 4.64
N ALA A 163 -7.42 9.63 3.48
CA ALA A 163 -8.41 10.17 2.53
C ALA A 163 -9.86 10.20 3.07
N ALA A 164 -10.24 9.29 3.97
CA ALA A 164 -11.52 9.32 4.69
C ALA A 164 -11.54 10.35 5.83
N GLY A 165 -10.40 11.01 6.09
CA GLY A 165 -10.30 12.09 7.04
C GLY A 165 -9.95 11.66 8.47
N ASN A 166 -9.61 10.40 8.72
CA ASN A 166 -9.18 9.98 10.05
C ASN A 166 -7.74 10.45 10.29
N GLU A 167 -7.53 11.07 11.45
CA GLU A 167 -6.23 11.58 11.85
C GLU A 167 -5.47 10.55 12.70
N MET A 168 -4.16 10.49 12.53
CA MET A 168 -3.26 9.70 13.36
C MET A 168 -3.41 10.10 14.83
N VAL A 169 -3.92 9.16 15.64
CA VAL A 169 -4.26 9.42 17.05
C VAL A 169 -3.02 9.48 17.95
N VAL A 170 -2.04 8.62 17.69
CA VAL A 170 -0.83 8.49 18.50
C VAL A 170 0.38 8.82 17.63
N PRO A 171 1.19 9.84 17.97
CA PRO A 171 2.43 10.12 17.25
C PRO A 171 3.40 8.95 17.39
N CYS A 172 4.13 8.65 16.32
CA CYS A 172 5.17 7.64 16.34
C CYS A 172 6.47 8.31 16.74
N VAL A 173 7.12 7.81 17.79
CA VAL A 173 8.39 8.35 18.30
C VAL A 173 9.36 7.20 18.46
N TRP A 174 10.55 7.34 17.88
CA TRP A 174 11.64 6.38 18.04
C TRP A 174 12.98 7.09 18.13
N SER A 175 13.99 6.38 18.63
CA SER A 175 15.35 6.89 18.72
C SER A 175 16.34 5.97 18.02
N PHE A 176 17.45 6.54 17.57
CA PHE A 176 18.57 5.83 16.97
C PHE A 176 19.88 6.53 17.33
N THR A 177 21.00 5.84 17.21
CA THR A 177 22.33 6.37 17.55
C THR A 177 23.26 6.30 16.35
N THR A 178 23.83 7.44 15.98
CA THR A 178 24.82 7.50 14.89
C THR A 178 26.12 6.78 15.28
N GLY A 179 26.79 6.22 14.28
CA GLY A 179 28.11 5.62 14.43
C GLY A 179 29.23 6.66 14.47
N GLY A 180 30.44 6.19 14.73
CA GLY A 180 31.66 6.95 14.44
C GLY A 180 31.98 6.96 12.95
N THR A 181 32.78 7.92 12.52
CA THR A 181 33.43 7.87 11.20
C THR A 181 34.38 6.68 11.18
N THR A 182 34.05 5.63 10.41
CA THR A 182 34.93 4.48 10.18
C THR A 182 35.63 4.63 8.83
#